data_AF-A0A645J9F3-F1
#
_entry.id   AF-A0A645J9F3-F1
#
_cell.length_a   1.000
_cell.length_b   1.000
_cell.length_c   1.000
_cell.angle_alpha   90.00
_cell.angle_beta   90.00
_cell.angle_gamma   90.00
#
_symmetry.space_group_name_H-M   'P 1'
#
loop_
_entity.id
_entity.type
_entity.pdbx_description
1 polymer ?
#
loop_
_entity_poly.entity_id
_entity_poly.type
_entity_poly.pdbx_seq_one_letter_code
_entity_poly.pdbx_strand_id
1 'polypeptide(L)'
;MAVFELENSKADEKIAYSLWKVLCVRADLRVVFCYRKEAEKAPALIRYLRDEVINSMSIEERDKLKGEILIVIGSRNDSETFPYGFFKWWSLNQKTGRFEIK
;
A
#
# COMPACT_ATOMS: atom_id res chain seq x y z
N MET A 1 4.64 -16.81 -5.45
CA MET A 1 4.74 -15.83 -6.55
C MET A 1 4.54 -14.42 -6.01
N ALA A 2 5.24 -13.42 -6.54
CA ALA A 2 5.13 -12.04 -6.08
C ALA A 2 4.79 -11.09 -7.24
N VAL A 3 3.99 -10.07 -6.96
CA VAL A 3 3.65 -8.99 -7.91
C VAL A 3 3.93 -7.64 -7.27
N PHE A 4 4.53 -6.76 -8.06
CA PHE A 4 4.96 -5.44 -7.63
C PHE A 4 4.43 -4.41 -8.61
N GLU A 5 3.99 -3.28 -8.08
CA GLU A 5 3.71 -2.08 -8.86
C GLU A 5 4.43 -0.88 -8.26
N LEU A 6 4.89 0.02 -9.12
CA LEU A 6 5.45 1.32 -8.74
C LEU A 6 4.55 2.41 -9.28
N GLU A 7 3.97 3.22 -8.40
CA GLU A 7 3.14 4.37 -8.76
C GLU A 7 3.55 5.60 -7.93
N ASN A 8 4.31 6.50 -8.56
CA ASN A 8 4.87 7.71 -7.92
C ASN A 8 4.02 8.97 -8.16
N SER A 9 2.82 8.84 -8.73
CA SER A 9 1.86 9.92 -8.87
C SER A 9 1.52 10.54 -7.50
N LYS A 10 1.34 11.86 -7.50
CA LYS A 10 0.80 12.59 -6.36
C LYS A 10 -0.72 12.41 -6.21
N ALA A 11 -1.37 11.93 -7.26
CA ALA A 11 -2.80 11.72 -7.30
C ALA A 11 -3.13 10.37 -6.63
N ASP A 12 -3.86 10.41 -5.52
CA ASP A 12 -4.13 9.26 -4.65
C ASP A 12 -4.92 8.16 -5.38
N GLU A 13 -5.80 8.54 -6.31
CA GLU A 13 -6.65 7.64 -7.08
C GLU A 13 -5.85 6.71 -8.01
N LYS A 14 -4.69 7.17 -8.50
CA LYS A 14 -3.81 6.33 -9.31
C LYS A 14 -3.17 5.23 -8.47
N ILE A 15 -2.75 5.54 -7.25
CA ILE A 15 -2.20 4.56 -6.32
C ILE A 15 -3.29 3.59 -5.84
N ALA A 16 -4.52 4.09 -5.64
CA ALA A 16 -5.67 3.23 -5.34
C ALA A 16 -5.94 2.24 -6.49
N TYR A 17 -5.90 2.71 -7.73
CA TYR A 17 -6.03 1.84 -8.90
C TYR A 17 -4.90 0.82 -8.99
N SER A 18 -3.66 1.22 -8.70
CA SER A 18 -2.51 0.31 -8.60
C SER A 18 -2.73 -0.78 -7.55
N LEU A 19 -3.19 -0.40 -6.36
CA LEU A 19 -3.54 -1.35 -5.32
C LEU A 19 -4.62 -2.32 -5.78
N TRP A 20 -5.71 -1.81 -6.35
CA TRP A 20 -6.78 -2.65 -6.89
C TRP A 20 -6.24 -3.67 -7.92
N LYS A 21 -5.39 -3.24 -8.87
CA LYS A 21 -4.79 -4.12 -9.87
C LYS A 21 -3.98 -5.25 -9.24
N VAL A 22 -3.10 -4.96 -8.29
CA VAL A 22 -2.29 -6.01 -7.66
C VAL A 22 -3.16 -6.97 -6.83
N LEU A 23 -4.27 -6.49 -6.27
CA LEU A 23 -5.22 -7.34 -5.54
C LEU A 23 -6.02 -8.29 -6.45
N CYS A 24 -6.19 -7.96 -7.73
CA CYS A 24 -6.78 -8.86 -8.73
C CYS A 24 -5.87 -10.06 -9.09
N VAL A 25 -4.58 -10.00 -8.77
CA VAL A 25 -3.62 -11.07 -9.07
C VAL A 25 -3.51 -12.04 -7.89
N ARG A 26 -3.67 -13.34 -8.15
CA ARG A 26 -3.45 -14.37 -7.14
C ARG A 26 -1.94 -14.57 -6.92
N ALA A 27 -1.40 -13.92 -5.89
CA ALA A 27 0.01 -13.98 -5.51
C ALA A 27 0.18 -14.01 -3.98
N ASP A 28 1.23 -14.69 -3.52
CA ASP A 28 1.56 -14.83 -2.09
C ASP A 28 2.10 -13.53 -1.50
N LEU A 29 2.64 -12.64 -2.35
CA LEU A 29 3.09 -11.31 -1.99
C LEU A 29 2.63 -10.31 -3.06
N ARG A 30 1.99 -9.23 -2.62
CA ARG A 30 1.49 -8.13 -3.43
C ARG A 30 2.00 -6.82 -2.84
N VAL A 31 2.73 -6.04 -3.63
CA VAL A 31 3.36 -4.80 -3.13
C VAL A 31 3.08 -3.65 -4.08
N VAL A 32 2.66 -2.51 -3.52
CA VAL A 32 2.64 -1.24 -4.22
C VAL A 32 3.69 -0.33 -3.62
N PHE A 33 4.69 0.03 -4.41
CA PHE A 33 5.59 1.12 -4.11
C PHE A 33 4.98 2.44 -4.55
N CYS A 34 5.00 3.43 -3.68
CA CYS A 34 4.60 4.79 -4.02
C CYS A 34 5.43 5.81 -3.25
N TYR A 35 5.26 7.09 -3.59
CA TYR A 35 6.08 8.16 -3.06
C TYR A 35 5.25 9.31 -2.53
N ARG A 36 5.60 9.80 -1.33
CA ARG A 36 5.11 11.07 -0.80
C ARG A 36 6.32 11.88 -0.34
N LYS A 37 6.41 13.12 -0.83
CA LYS A 37 7.57 13.99 -0.54
C LYS A 37 7.81 14.14 0.96
N GLU A 38 6.73 14.40 1.71
CA GLU A 38 6.68 14.53 3.16
C GLU A 38 6.14 13.22 3.76
N ALA A 39 6.84 12.64 4.73
CA ALA A 39 6.44 11.40 5.38
C ALA A 39 5.09 11.52 6.12
N GLU A 40 4.75 12.74 6.55
CA GLU A 40 3.54 13.11 7.26
C GLU A 40 2.28 12.95 6.39
N LYS A 41 2.44 12.90 5.06
CA LYS A 41 1.35 12.64 4.11
C LYS A 41 1.04 11.14 3.94
N ALA A 42 1.92 10.26 4.39
CA ALA A 42 1.74 8.81 4.26
C ALA A 42 0.49 8.29 4.99
N PRO A 43 0.19 8.67 6.26
CA PRO A 43 -1.02 8.20 6.94
C PRO A 43 -2.32 8.60 6.25
N ALA A 44 -2.37 9.80 5.66
CA ALA A 44 -3.54 10.26 4.90
C ALA A 44 -3.78 9.40 3.64
N LEU A 45 -2.71 9.12 2.89
CA LEU A 45 -2.75 8.21 1.74
C LEU A 45 -3.21 6.81 2.16
N ILE A 46 -2.62 6.26 3.24
CA ILE A 46 -2.99 4.92 3.73
C ILE A 46 -4.46 4.83 4.12
N ARG A 47 -4.99 5.87 4.78
CA ARG A 47 -6.43 5.96 5.10
C ARG A 47 -7.27 5.98 3.83
N TYR A 48 -6.90 6.78 2.83
CA TYR A 48 -7.59 6.84 1.54
C TYR A 48 -7.60 5.47 0.84
N LEU A 49 -6.44 4.80 0.73
CA LEU A 49 -6.34 3.46 0.12
C LEU A 49 -7.20 2.42 0.84
N ARG A 50 -7.23 2.47 2.17
CA ARG A 50 -8.11 1.61 2.97
C ARG A 50 -9.57 1.87 2.63
N ASP A 51 -9.99 3.12 2.61
CA ASP A 51 -11.41 3.48 2.46
C ASP A 51 -11.91 3.21 1.04
N GLU A 52 -11.13 3.58 0.02
CA GLU A 52 -11.55 3.44 -1.38
C GLU A 52 -11.35 2.03 -1.95
N VAL A 53 -10.37 1.27 -1.47
CA VAL A 53 -10.03 -0.04 -2.05
C VAL A 53 -10.39 -1.20 -1.13
N ILE A 54 -10.02 -1.15 0.15
CA ILE A 54 -10.22 -2.29 1.04
C ILE A 54 -11.65 -2.32 1.59
N ASN A 55 -12.18 -1.16 1.99
CA ASN A 55 -13.52 -1.06 2.57
C ASN A 55 -14.64 -1.14 1.53
N SER A 56 -14.34 -0.83 0.26
CA SER A 56 -15.28 -0.99 -0.86
C SER A 56 -15.49 -2.46 -1.26
N MET A 57 -14.57 -3.35 -0.90
CA MET A 57 -14.71 -4.79 -1.11
C MET A 57 -15.73 -5.41 -0.17
N SER A 58 -16.45 -6.42 -0.66
CA SER A 58 -17.31 -7.27 0.16
C SER A 58 -16.48 -8.05 1.20
N ILE A 59 -17.16 -8.63 2.19
CA ILE A 59 -16.50 -9.48 3.20
C ILE A 59 -15.92 -10.73 2.51
N GLU A 60 -16.64 -11.32 1.57
CA GLU A 60 -16.22 -12.50 0.81
C GLU A 60 -15.02 -12.21 -0.09
N GLU A 61 -14.96 -11.02 -0.69
CA GLU A 61 -13.80 -10.58 -1.48
C GLU A 61 -12.56 -10.38 -0.60
N ARG A 62 -12.73 -9.78 0.58
CA ARG A 62 -11.65 -9.61 1.55
C ARG A 62 -11.13 -10.94 2.11
N ASP A 63 -12.01 -11.90 2.38
CA ASP A 63 -11.62 -13.24 2.84
C ASP A 63 -10.81 -14.02 1.80
N LYS A 64 -11.04 -13.73 0.50
CA LYS A 64 -10.25 -14.29 -0.61
C LYS A 64 -8.86 -13.65 -0.76
N LEU A 65 -8.60 -12.50 -0.13
CA LEU A 65 -7.26 -11.90 -0.13
C LEU A 65 -6.32 -12.74 0.73
N LYS A 66 -5.64 -13.71 0.11
CA LYS A 66 -4.64 -14.58 0.76
C LYS A 66 -3.21 -14.16 0.45
N GLY A 67 -2.29 -14.32 1.40
CA GLY A 67 -0.90 -13.87 1.24
C GLY A 67 -0.70 -12.42 1.70
N GLU A 68 0.51 -11.91 1.59
CA GLU A 68 0.90 -10.62 2.15
C GLU A 68 0.61 -9.46 1.18
N ILE A 69 0.09 -8.35 1.71
CA ILE A 69 -0.20 -7.13 0.95
C ILE A 69 0.51 -5.96 1.63
N LEU A 70 1.41 -5.30 0.88
CA LEU A 70 2.24 -4.21 1.37
C LEU A 70 2.04 -2.95 0.55
N ILE A 71 1.97 -1.81 1.23
CA ILE A 71 2.19 -0.50 0.65
C ILE A 71 3.54 0.01 1.16
N VAL A 72 4.46 0.29 0.25
CA VAL A 72 5.78 0.80 0.58
C VAL A 72 5.86 2.25 0.14
N ILE A 73 5.90 3.15 1.11
CA ILE A 73 5.89 4.60 0.86
C ILE A 73 7.29 5.15 1.05
N GLY A 74 7.89 5.59 -0.06
CA GLY A 74 9.12 6.38 -0.06
C GLY A 74 8.86 7.83 0.34
N SER A 75 9.78 8.43 1.09
CA SER A 75 9.74 9.88 1.40
C SER A 75 11.13 10.50 1.41
N ARG A 76 11.23 11.82 1.23
CA ARG A 76 12.52 12.53 1.17
C ARG A 76 13.04 12.99 2.54
N ASN A 77 12.26 12.83 3.61
CA ASN A 77 12.62 13.31 4.94
C ASN A 77 13.97 12.72 5.43
N ASP A 78 14.30 11.49 5.03
CA ASP A 78 15.54 10.78 5.40
C ASP A 78 16.44 10.49 4.17
N SER A 79 16.46 11.38 3.19
CA SER A 79 17.24 11.15 1.95
C SER A 79 18.75 11.03 2.16
N GLU A 80 19.27 11.53 3.27
CA GLU A 80 20.69 11.47 3.65
C GLU A 80 21.13 10.07 4.11
N THR A 81 20.19 9.19 4.51
CA THR A 81 20.47 7.83 4.99
C THR A 81 20.05 6.74 4.02
N PHE A 82 19.83 7.07 2.74
CA PHE A 82 19.33 6.12 1.74
C PHE A 82 20.14 4.81 1.70
N PRO A 83 19.48 3.63 1.73
CA PRO A 83 18.03 3.42 1.71
C PRO A 83 17.36 3.37 3.09
N TYR A 84 18.11 3.46 4.19
CA TYR A 84 17.59 3.38 5.56
C TYR A 84 16.70 4.60 5.87
N GLY A 85 15.52 4.36 6.44
CA GLY A 85 14.52 5.41 6.77
C GLY A 85 13.70 5.91 5.58
N PHE A 86 14.20 5.75 4.34
CA PHE A 86 13.53 6.27 3.14
C PHE A 86 12.16 5.63 2.89
N PHE A 87 12.02 4.33 3.15
CA PHE A 87 10.80 3.56 2.91
C PHE A 87 10.13 3.16 4.22
N LYS A 88 8.85 3.50 4.35
CA LYS A 88 7.97 2.96 5.40
C LYS A 88 7.06 1.88 4.82
N TRP A 89 6.95 0.78 5.54
CA TRP A 89 6.25 -0.42 5.10
C TRP A 89 4.93 -0.53 5.85
N TRP A 90 3.83 -0.59 5.11
CA TRP A 90 2.49 -0.70 5.66
C TRP A 90 1.88 -2.03 5.21
N SER A 91 1.66 -2.93 6.16
CA SER A 91 1.10 -4.25 5.90
C SER A 91 -0.41 -4.26 6.16
N LEU A 92 -1.19 -4.83 5.24
CA LEU A 92 -2.62 -5.03 5.48
C LEU A 92 -2.82 -6.14 6.50
N ASN A 93 -3.38 -5.79 7.65
CA ASN A 93 -3.98 -6.75 8.55
C ASN A 93 -5.34 -7.17 7.99
N GLN A 94 -5.37 -8.34 7.34
CA GLN A 94 -6.58 -8.87 6.69
C GLN A 94 -7.74 -9.10 7.65
N LYS A 95 -7.47 -9.35 8.94
CA LYS A 95 -8.51 -9.56 9.95
C LYS A 95 -9.24 -8.26 10.30
N THR A 96 -8.51 -7.14 10.29
CA THR A 96 -9.06 -5.82 10.67
C THR A 96 -9.36 -4.93 9.45
N GLY A 97 -8.86 -5.30 8.27
CA GLY A 97 -8.91 -4.47 7.06
C GLY A 97 -8.07 -3.19 7.16
N ARG A 98 -7.12 -3.12 8.09
CA ARG A 98 -6.31 -1.91 8.34
C ARG A 98 -4.86 -2.15 7.94
N PHE A 99 -4.23 -1.11 7.42
CA PHE A 99 -2.80 -1.10 7.22
C PHE A 99 -2.08 -0.70 8.51
N GLU A 100 -1.06 -1.48 8.88
CA GLU A 100 -0.25 -1.31 10.08
C GLU A 100 1.22 -1.15 9.67
N ILE A 101 1.96 -0.29 10.37
CA ILE A 101 3.39 -0.11 10.12
C ILE A 101 4.14 -1.36 10.57
N LYS A 102 5.02 -1.88 9.71
CA LYS A 102 5.98 -2.94 10.03
C LYS A 102 7.30 -2.39 10.55
#